data_AF-A0A1H9WX28-F1
#
_entry.id   AF-A0A1H9WX28-F1
#
_cell.length_a   1.000
_cell.length_b   1.000
_cell.length_c   1.000
_cell.angle_alpha   90.00
_cell.angle_beta   90.00
_cell.angle_gamma   90.00
#
_symmetry.space_group_name_H-M   'P 1'
#
loop_
_entity.id
_entity.type
_entity.pdbx_description
1 polymer ?
#
loop_
_entity_poly.entity_id
_entity_poly.type
_entity_poly.pdbx_seq_one_letter_code
_entity_poly.pdbx_strand_id
1 'polypeptide(L)'
;MGHFMRIINYFDSDRKDYWLGEIQKCDWEAARFLYDMLSNETFFDFVGEGSKVLLLTDGDELISFCTYAKKDDIPATDLTPWMGFVFTRPEHRGHHYVALLMEEVEKLAREEGISEVYISTSHVGLYEKYGCELKTKLKDMNGELSRVYVKKVGTTEAIG
;
A
#
# COMPACT_ATOMS: atom_id res chain seq x y z
N MET A 1 25.25 7.79 -12.88
CA MET A 1 24.50 6.52 -12.86
C MET A 1 23.06 6.90 -12.58
N GLY A 2 22.15 6.72 -13.54
CA GLY A 2 20.77 7.14 -13.38
C GLY A 2 20.02 6.14 -12.50
N HIS A 3 19.44 6.61 -11.41
CA HIS A 3 18.46 5.84 -10.62
C HIS A 3 17.23 5.62 -11.50
N PHE A 4 16.91 4.37 -11.82
CA PHE A 4 15.70 4.02 -12.58
C PHE A 4 14.64 3.57 -11.57
N MET A 5 14.28 4.48 -10.67
CA MET A 5 13.17 4.25 -9.76
C MET A 5 11.88 4.13 -10.55
N ARG A 6 11.17 3.03 -10.33
CA ARG A 6 9.88 2.74 -10.97
C ARG A 6 8.94 2.10 -9.96
N ILE A 7 7.65 2.33 -10.15
CA ILE A 7 6.61 1.60 -9.46
C ILE A 7 6.10 0.53 -10.42
N ILE A 8 6.07 -0.72 -9.96
CA ILE A 8 5.49 -1.85 -10.71
C ILE A 8 4.42 -2.52 -9.86
N ASN A 9 3.44 -3.15 -10.52
CA ASN A 9 2.53 -4.07 -9.86
C ASN A 9 3.15 -5.48 -9.87
N TYR A 10 3.23 -6.15 -8.72
CA TYR A 10 3.74 -7.51 -8.58
C TYR A 10 3.09 -8.47 -9.59
N PHE A 11 1.76 -8.40 -9.74
CA PHE A 11 1.01 -9.34 -10.57
C PHE A 11 1.27 -9.16 -12.07
N ASP A 12 1.69 -7.97 -12.50
CA ASP A 12 2.00 -7.65 -13.89
C ASP A 12 3.49 -7.89 -14.22
N SER A 13 4.30 -8.34 -13.26
CA SER A 13 5.73 -8.57 -13.44
C SER A 13 6.02 -9.97 -13.97
N ASP A 14 6.89 -10.08 -14.98
CA ASP A 14 7.45 -11.36 -15.42
C ASP A 14 8.40 -12.01 -14.40
N ARG A 15 8.77 -11.28 -13.33
CA ARG A 15 9.73 -11.69 -12.30
C ARG A 15 9.09 -11.89 -10.92
N LYS A 16 7.85 -12.41 -10.87
CA LYS A 16 7.12 -12.62 -9.60
C LYS A 16 7.92 -13.39 -8.55
N ASP A 17 8.57 -14.49 -8.90
CA ASP A 17 9.34 -15.29 -7.94
C ASP A 17 10.51 -14.50 -7.33
N TYR A 18 11.16 -13.66 -8.14
CA TYR A 18 12.23 -12.78 -7.68
C TYR A 18 11.70 -11.75 -6.67
N TRP A 19 10.61 -11.07 -7.01
CA TRP A 19 10.02 -10.06 -6.12
C TRP A 19 9.42 -10.68 -4.86
N LEU A 20 8.86 -11.87 -4.95
CA LEU A 20 8.41 -12.64 -3.79
C LEU A 20 9.57 -12.92 -2.84
N GLY A 21 10.73 -13.31 -3.38
CA GLY A 21 11.98 -13.45 -2.61
C GLY A 21 12.47 -12.14 -1.99
N GLU A 22 12.28 -11.00 -2.66
CA GLU A 22 12.62 -9.67 -2.11
C GLU A 22 11.71 -9.26 -0.95
N ILE A 23 10.40 -9.52 -1.06
CA ILE A 23 9.41 -9.29 0.00
C ILE A 23 9.72 -10.17 1.22
N GLN A 24 10.10 -11.43 1.00
CA GLN A 24 10.47 -12.36 2.06
C GLN A 24 11.63 -11.85 2.94
N LYS A 25 12.55 -11.08 2.35
CA LYS A 25 13.73 -10.51 3.04
C LYS A 25 13.38 -9.30 3.90
N CYS A 26 12.15 -8.81 3.90
CA CYS A 26 11.77 -7.64 4.67
C CYS A 26 11.64 -7.96 6.15
N ASP A 27 12.36 -7.22 6.99
CA ASP A 27 12.29 -7.33 8.45
C ASP A 27 11.07 -6.59 9.01
N TRP A 28 9.88 -7.11 8.69
CA TRP A 28 8.60 -6.65 9.20
C TRP A 28 7.60 -7.81 9.25
N GLU A 29 6.86 -7.93 10.34
CA GLU A 29 5.91 -9.02 10.55
C GLU A 29 4.80 -9.04 9.49
N ALA A 30 4.19 -7.90 9.16
CA ALA A 30 3.14 -7.89 8.15
C ALA A 30 3.69 -8.15 6.73
N ALA A 31 4.98 -7.91 6.46
CA ALA A 31 5.60 -8.32 5.19
C ALA A 31 5.64 -9.85 5.06
N ARG A 32 5.84 -10.58 6.16
CA ARG A 32 5.76 -12.05 6.17
C ARG A 32 4.35 -12.53 5.86
N PHE A 33 3.33 -11.88 6.43
CA PHE A 33 1.95 -12.21 6.11
C PHE A 33 1.61 -11.94 4.64
N LEU A 34 2.10 -10.83 4.05
CA LEU A 34 1.98 -10.58 2.61
C LEU A 34 2.69 -11.67 1.78
N TYR A 35 3.91 -12.05 2.16
CA TYR A 35 4.63 -13.15 1.52
C TYR A 35 3.85 -14.46 1.55
N ASP A 36 3.26 -14.81 2.71
CA ASP A 36 2.45 -16.02 2.87
C ASP A 36 1.21 -15.98 1.97
N MET A 37 0.53 -14.84 1.89
CA MET A 37 -0.63 -14.67 1.00
C MET A 37 -0.29 -14.80 -0.48
N LEU A 38 0.86 -14.24 -0.90
CA LEU A 38 1.30 -14.31 -2.29
C LEU A 38 1.81 -15.70 -2.67
N SER A 39 2.57 -16.35 -1.77
CA SER A 39 3.13 -17.69 -2.01
C SER A 39 2.07 -18.80 -2.02
N ASN A 40 0.98 -18.63 -1.25
CA ASN A 40 -0.14 -19.58 -1.22
C ASN A 40 -1.28 -19.22 -2.18
N GLU A 41 -1.11 -18.19 -3.02
CA GLU A 41 -2.13 -17.70 -3.98
C GLU A 41 -3.47 -17.26 -3.34
N THR A 42 -3.49 -16.97 -2.03
CA THR A 42 -4.70 -16.57 -1.29
C THR A 42 -4.90 -15.05 -1.21
N PHE A 43 -4.00 -14.25 -1.80
CA PHE A 43 -4.03 -12.79 -1.70
C PHE A 43 -5.40 -12.20 -2.03
N PHE A 44 -6.00 -12.58 -3.16
CA PHE A 44 -7.30 -12.03 -3.59
C PHE A 44 -8.46 -12.49 -2.71
N ASP A 45 -8.37 -13.66 -2.07
CA ASP A 45 -9.38 -14.13 -1.11
C ASP A 45 -9.45 -13.21 0.12
N PHE A 46 -8.28 -12.78 0.60
CA PHE A 46 -8.15 -11.93 1.79
C PHE A 46 -8.45 -10.46 1.48
N VAL A 47 -7.85 -9.92 0.41
CA VAL A 47 -7.87 -8.46 0.17
C VAL A 47 -8.81 -8.02 -0.95
N GLY A 48 -9.41 -8.98 -1.66
CA GLY A 48 -10.41 -8.79 -2.71
C GLY A 48 -9.83 -8.74 -4.13
N GLU A 49 -10.62 -9.24 -5.08
CA GLU A 49 -10.28 -9.28 -6.51
C GLU A 49 -9.92 -7.91 -7.09
N GLY A 50 -8.92 -7.88 -7.96
CA GLY A 50 -8.41 -6.65 -8.60
C GLY A 50 -7.46 -5.81 -7.73
N SER A 51 -7.18 -6.25 -6.50
CA SER A 51 -6.19 -5.59 -5.63
C SER A 51 -4.78 -5.67 -6.21
N LYS A 52 -3.93 -4.72 -5.86
CA LYS A 52 -2.57 -4.58 -6.40
C LYS A 52 -1.54 -4.64 -5.27
N VAL A 53 -0.35 -5.14 -5.58
CA VAL A 53 0.85 -4.99 -4.75
C VAL A 53 1.81 -4.11 -5.51
N LEU A 54 1.96 -2.86 -5.07
CA LEU A 54 2.81 -1.86 -5.71
C LEU A 54 4.21 -1.92 -5.10
N LEU A 55 5.21 -2.14 -5.96
CA LEU A 55 6.62 -2.23 -5.59
C LEU A 55 7.35 -1.02 -6.16
N LEU A 56 7.97 -0.21 -5.30
CA LEU A 56 8.95 0.78 -5.71
C LEU A 56 10.32 0.11 -5.81
N THR A 57 10.91 0.12 -7.00
CA THR A 57 12.18 -0.58 -7.28
C THR A 57 13.19 0.37 -7.89
N ASP A 58 14.47 0.27 -7.51
CA ASP A 58 15.60 0.85 -8.26
C ASP A 58 16.35 -0.30 -8.95
N GLY A 59 16.05 -0.50 -10.24
CA GLY A 59 16.50 -1.69 -10.97
C GLY A 59 15.95 -2.98 -10.37
N ASP A 60 16.84 -3.74 -9.72
CA ASP A 60 16.57 -5.05 -9.09
C ASP A 60 16.42 -4.95 -7.57
N GLU A 61 16.57 -3.75 -7.00
CA GLU A 61 16.42 -3.53 -5.57
C GLU A 61 14.97 -3.16 -5.22
N LEU A 62 14.37 -3.89 -4.28
CA LEU A 62 13.07 -3.50 -3.71
C LEU A 62 13.29 -2.42 -2.64
N ILE A 63 12.77 -1.21 -2.86
CA ILE A 63 12.97 -0.06 -1.96
C ILE A 63 11.83 0.06 -0.95
N SER A 64 10.60 -0.06 -1.45
CA SER A 64 9.37 0.18 -0.70
C SER A 64 8.22 -0.57 -1.37
N PHE A 65 7.16 -0.88 -0.62
CA PHE A 65 5.93 -1.42 -1.19
C PHE A 65 4.68 -1.01 -0.41
N CYS A 66 3.54 -1.09 -1.07
CA CYS A 66 2.21 -1.04 -0.46
C CYS A 66 1.23 -1.91 -1.24
N THR A 67 0.05 -2.14 -0.68
CA THR A 67 -1.09 -2.67 -1.43
C THR A 67 -2.11 -1.59 -1.72
N TYR A 68 -2.82 -1.73 -2.83
CA TYR A 68 -4.07 -1.02 -3.11
C TYR A 68 -5.17 -2.07 -3.19
N ALA A 69 -6.05 -2.12 -2.19
CA ALA A 69 -6.91 -3.28 -1.99
C ALA A 69 -8.34 -2.93 -1.56
N LYS A 70 -9.29 -3.83 -1.80
CA LYS A 70 -10.69 -3.64 -1.40
C LYS A 70 -10.92 -3.85 0.10
N LYS A 71 -10.12 -4.71 0.72
CA LYS A 71 -10.15 -5.02 2.15
C LYS A 71 -8.76 -4.87 2.75
N ASP A 72 -8.73 -4.65 4.06
CA ASP A 72 -7.52 -4.54 4.87
C ASP A 72 -7.80 -5.14 6.27
N ASP A 73 -6.90 -4.92 7.23
CA ASP A 73 -6.96 -5.44 8.60
C ASP A 73 -8.15 -4.94 9.46
N ILE A 74 -9.06 -4.12 8.91
CA ILE A 74 -10.29 -3.65 9.57
C ILE A 74 -11.50 -4.43 9.03
N PRO A 75 -11.97 -5.51 9.69
CA PRO A 75 -13.02 -6.38 9.14
C PRO A 75 -14.44 -5.78 9.21
N ALA A 76 -14.72 -4.92 10.19
CA ALA A 76 -16.06 -4.39 10.46
C ALA A 76 -16.29 -3.03 9.80
N THR A 77 -16.19 -2.96 8.47
CA THR A 77 -16.30 -1.70 7.73
C THR A 77 -16.68 -1.90 6.27
N ASP A 78 -17.36 -0.90 5.69
CA ASP A 78 -17.64 -0.79 4.25
C ASP A 78 -16.67 0.18 3.55
N LEU A 79 -15.67 0.69 4.27
CA LEU A 79 -14.65 1.56 3.70
C LEU A 79 -13.83 0.78 2.66
N THR A 80 -13.64 1.38 1.50
CA THR A 80 -12.85 0.84 0.40
C THR A 80 -12.50 1.98 -0.55
N PRO A 81 -11.33 1.97 -1.20
CA PRO A 81 -10.23 1.02 -1.08
C PRO A 81 -9.24 1.42 0.01
N TRP A 82 -8.34 0.50 0.34
CA TRP A 82 -7.32 0.62 1.36
C TRP A 82 -5.93 0.67 0.74
N MET A 83 -5.08 1.53 1.30
CA MET A 83 -3.64 1.43 1.17
C MET A 83 -3.09 0.66 2.37
N GLY A 84 -2.90 -0.64 2.16
CA GLY A 84 -2.41 -1.59 3.17
C GLY A 84 -0.94 -1.94 2.97
N PHE A 85 -0.41 -2.81 3.83
CA PHE A 85 0.96 -3.35 3.75
C PHE A 85 2.04 -2.33 3.39
N VAL A 86 2.08 -1.20 4.10
CA VAL A 86 3.00 -0.11 3.78
C VAL A 86 4.36 -0.36 4.43
N PHE A 87 5.39 -0.54 3.62
CA PHE A 87 6.75 -0.80 4.10
C PHE A 87 7.80 -0.04 3.28
N THR A 88 8.79 0.53 3.97
CA THR A 88 10.02 1.04 3.34
C THR A 88 11.21 0.42 4.04
N ARG A 89 12.15 -0.14 3.25
CA ARG A 89 13.38 -0.75 3.75
C ARG A 89 14.12 0.23 4.68
N PRO A 90 14.61 -0.20 5.86
CA PRO A 90 15.26 0.67 6.84
C PRO A 90 16.34 1.59 6.26
N GLU A 91 17.21 1.05 5.41
CA GLU A 91 18.30 1.74 4.72
C GLU A 91 17.83 2.86 3.77
N HIS A 92 16.56 2.81 3.35
CA HIS A 92 15.94 3.77 2.44
C HIS A 92 14.99 4.75 3.14
N ARG A 93 14.84 4.65 4.47
CA ARG A 93 13.99 5.57 5.24
C ARG A 93 14.58 6.99 5.25
N GLY A 94 13.71 7.99 5.40
CA GLY A 94 14.09 9.40 5.35
C GLY A 94 14.07 10.03 3.96
N HIS A 95 13.96 9.22 2.89
CA HIS A 95 13.87 9.70 1.50
C HIS A 95 12.44 9.94 1.00
N HIS A 96 11.43 9.79 1.87
CA HIS A 96 10.01 9.98 1.53
C HIS A 96 9.46 9.05 0.42
N TYR A 97 10.07 7.87 0.20
CA TYR A 97 9.63 6.93 -0.85
C TYR A 97 8.19 6.43 -0.75
N VAL A 98 7.62 6.37 0.46
CA VAL A 98 6.20 6.06 0.64
C VAL A 98 5.29 7.08 -0.05
N ALA A 99 5.74 8.33 -0.23
CA ALA A 99 4.97 9.36 -0.95
C ALA A 99 4.76 8.98 -2.42
N LEU A 100 5.77 8.40 -3.07
CA LEU A 100 5.67 7.95 -4.47
C LEU A 100 4.61 6.85 -4.62
N LEU A 101 4.56 5.93 -3.66
CA LEU A 101 3.53 4.88 -3.62
C LEU A 101 2.14 5.47 -3.34
N MET A 102 2.04 6.45 -2.45
CA MET A 102 0.78 7.16 -2.19
C MET A 102 0.26 7.88 -3.44
N GLU A 103 1.14 8.55 -4.18
CA GLU A 103 0.78 9.21 -5.44
C GLU A 103 0.25 8.21 -6.48
N GLU A 104 0.85 7.02 -6.59
CA GLU A 104 0.35 5.98 -7.49
C GLU A 104 -1.00 5.41 -7.01
N VAL A 105 -1.18 5.23 -5.70
CA VAL A 105 -2.48 4.84 -5.12
C VAL A 105 -3.56 5.88 -5.43
N GLU A 106 -3.26 7.17 -5.28
CA GLU A 106 -4.19 8.26 -5.61
C GLU A 106 -4.51 8.28 -7.11
N LYS A 107 -3.52 8.01 -7.97
CA LYS A 107 -3.73 7.90 -9.42
C LYS A 107 -4.67 6.75 -9.76
N LEU A 108 -4.43 5.56 -9.22
CA LEU A 108 -5.29 4.39 -9.42
C LEU A 108 -6.72 4.65 -8.94
N ALA A 109 -6.88 5.20 -7.74
CA ALA A 109 -8.19 5.58 -7.22
C ALA A 109 -8.91 6.59 -8.13
N ARG A 110 -8.18 7.57 -8.68
CA ARG A 110 -8.75 8.54 -9.61
C ARG A 110 -9.21 7.90 -10.92
N GLU A 111 -8.44 6.97 -11.46
CA GLU A 111 -8.80 6.20 -12.66
C GLU A 111 -10.07 5.36 -12.44
N GLU A 112 -10.31 4.92 -11.21
CA GLU A 112 -11.52 4.20 -10.78
C GLU A 112 -12.69 5.12 -10.36
N GLY A 113 -12.52 6.45 -10.42
CA GLY A 113 -13.54 7.41 -9.98
C GLY A 113 -13.75 7.47 -8.46
N ILE A 114 -12.78 6.99 -7.69
CA ILE A 114 -12.79 6.94 -6.23
C ILE A 114 -12.21 8.23 -5.65
N SER A 115 -12.91 8.80 -4.66
CA SER A 115 -12.56 10.09 -4.04
C SER A 115 -11.89 9.98 -2.67
N GLU A 116 -11.84 8.79 -2.08
CA GLU A 116 -11.26 8.52 -0.76
C GLU A 116 -10.47 7.21 -0.79
N VAL A 117 -9.28 7.19 -0.19
CA VAL A 117 -8.52 5.97 0.12
C VAL A 117 -8.25 5.94 1.62
N TYR A 118 -8.26 4.75 2.21
CA TYR A 118 -8.15 4.57 3.66
C TYR A 118 -6.85 3.88 4.07
N ILE A 119 -6.36 4.19 5.27
CA ILE A 119 -5.16 3.59 5.85
C ILE A 119 -5.43 3.26 7.31
N SER A 120 -5.20 2.01 7.68
CA SER A 120 -5.21 1.55 9.08
C SER A 120 -3.79 1.66 9.66
N THR A 121 -3.66 2.21 10.86
CA THR A 121 -2.34 2.33 11.50
C THR A 121 -2.41 2.62 13.01
N SER A 122 -1.41 2.14 13.75
CA SER A 122 -1.16 2.56 15.13
C SER A 122 -0.34 3.86 15.22
N HIS A 123 0.29 4.32 14.12
CA HIS A 123 1.15 5.50 14.09
C HIS A 123 0.37 6.82 14.17
N VAL A 124 1.04 7.87 14.66
CA VAL A 124 0.56 9.26 14.68
C VAL A 124 1.63 10.15 14.07
N GLY A 125 1.23 11.06 13.19
CA GLY A 125 2.13 12.02 12.53
C GLY A 125 2.88 11.48 11.31
N LEU A 126 2.66 10.22 10.91
CA LEU A 126 3.29 9.63 9.72
C LEU A 126 2.54 10.03 8.45
N TYR A 127 1.23 9.75 8.40
CA TYR A 127 0.42 9.90 7.20
C TYR A 127 -0.18 11.31 7.06
N GLU A 128 -0.30 12.03 8.17
CA GLU A 128 -0.71 13.43 8.20
C GLU A 128 0.22 14.33 7.40
N LYS A 129 1.52 13.99 7.36
CA LYS A 129 2.53 14.69 6.54
C LYS A 129 2.26 14.56 5.04
N TYR A 130 1.52 13.53 4.65
CA TYR A 130 1.09 13.29 3.27
C TYR A 130 -0.37 13.71 3.04
N GLY A 131 -0.95 14.52 3.94
CA GLY A 131 -2.31 15.03 3.80
C GLY A 131 -3.41 14.01 4.11
N CYS A 132 -3.09 12.94 4.85
CA CYS A 132 -4.12 12.05 5.39
C CYS A 132 -4.74 12.66 6.65
N GLU A 133 -6.05 12.55 6.79
CA GLU A 133 -6.81 13.07 7.92
C GLU A 133 -7.35 11.92 8.76
N LEU A 134 -7.34 12.05 10.08
CA LEU A 134 -7.93 11.04 10.96
C LEU A 134 -9.45 11.01 10.73
N LYS A 135 -9.97 9.88 10.23
CA LYS A 135 -11.41 9.69 10.00
C LYS A 135 -12.10 9.11 11.23
N THR A 136 -11.53 8.05 11.80
CA THR A 136 -12.12 7.33 12.94
C THR A 136 -11.10 6.41 13.60
N LYS A 137 -11.53 5.68 14.63
CA LYS A 137 -10.81 4.54 15.20
C LYS A 137 -11.69 3.30 15.13
N LEU A 138 -11.17 2.23 14.56
CA LEU A 138 -11.87 0.95 14.41
C LEU A 138 -11.02 -0.18 14.99
N LYS A 139 -11.66 -1.32 15.25
CA LYS A 139 -10.92 -2.52 15.68
C LYS A 139 -10.32 -3.21 14.47
N ASP A 140 -9.04 -3.57 14.59
CA ASP A 140 -8.37 -4.43 13.62
C ASP A 140 -8.77 -5.90 13.79
N MET A 141 -8.17 -6.77 12.98
CA MET A 141 -8.40 -8.22 13.00
C MET A 141 -8.00 -8.89 14.33
N ASN A 142 -7.13 -8.27 15.12
CA ASN A 142 -6.73 -8.73 16.45
C ASN A 142 -7.65 -8.17 17.55
N GLY A 143 -8.59 -7.30 17.20
CA GLY A 143 -9.50 -6.63 18.11
C GLY A 143 -8.90 -5.38 18.78
N GLU A 144 -7.70 -4.97 18.37
CA GLU A 144 -7.03 -3.77 18.87
C GLU A 144 -7.54 -2.51 18.18
N LEU A 145 -7.54 -1.38 18.89
CA LEU A 145 -7.97 -0.11 18.30
C LEU A 145 -6.89 0.44 17.36
N SER A 146 -7.18 0.44 16.07
CA SER A 146 -6.40 1.10 15.02
C SER A 146 -6.99 2.46 14.68
N ARG A 147 -6.13 3.40 14.24
CA ARG A 147 -6.58 4.66 13.63
C ARG A 147 -6.83 4.42 12.16
N VAL A 148 -7.96 4.89 11.70
CA VAL A 148 -8.29 4.90 10.27
C VAL A 148 -8.14 6.33 9.77
N TYR A 149 -7.15 6.52 8.91
CA TYR A 149 -6.93 7.75 8.18
C TYR A 149 -7.64 7.69 6.82
N VAL A 150 -8.03 8.86 6.32
CA VAL A 150 -8.55 9.04 4.97
C VAL A 150 -7.64 9.99 4.19
N LYS A 151 -7.33 9.61 2.96
CA LYS A 151 -6.69 10.45 1.97
C LYS A 151 -7.72 10.82 0.90
N LYS A 152 -7.97 12.12 0.75
CA LYS A 152 -8.84 12.63 -0.32
C LYS A 152 -8.10 12.56 -1.64
N VAL A 153 -8.73 11.96 -2.64
CA VAL A 153 -8.22 11.89 -4.01
C VAL A 153 -8.85 13.04 -4.78
N GLY A 154 -8.03 14.03 -5.16
CA GLY A 154 -8.50 15.14 -5.97
C GLY A 154 -8.99 14.66 -7.33
N THR A 155 -10.12 15.19 -7.81
CA THR A 155 -10.53 15.08 -9.21
C THR A 155 -9.49 15.75 -10.10
N THR A 156 -9.10 15.14 -11.21
CA THR A 156 -8.37 15.87 -12.25
C THR A 156 -9.29 16.99 -12.72
N GLU A 157 -8.98 18.24 -12.36
CA GLU A 157 -9.55 19.36 -13.08
C GLU A 157 -9.04 19.22 -14.52
N ALA A 158 -9.96 18.94 -15.44
CA ALA A 158 -9.70 19.07 -16.85
C ALA A 158 -9.34 20.55 -17.08
N ILE A 159 -8.04 20.81 -17.26
CA ILE A 159 -7.57 22.03 -17.91
C ILE A 159 -8.22 22.05 -19.29
N GLY A 160 -9.27 22.88 -19.41
CA GLY A 160 -9.95 23.19 -20.66
C GLY A 160 -9.13 24.08 -21.57
#